data_AF-A0A9P7P2N5-F1
#
_entry.id   AF-A0A9P7P2N5-F1
#
_cell.length_a   1.000
_cell.length_b   1.000
_cell.length_c   1.000
_cell.angle_alpha   90.00
_cell.angle_beta   90.00
_cell.angle_gamma   90.00
#
_symmetry.space_group_name_H-M   'P 1'
#
loop_
_entity.id
_entity.type
_entity.pdbx_description
1 polymer ?
#
loop_
_entity_poly.entity_id
_entity_poly.type
_entity_poly.pdbx_seq_one_letter_code
_entity_poly.pdbx_strand_id
1 'polypeptide(L)'
;RKILRDTIQGITKPAIRRLARRGGVKRISANIYPETRTALKERLEAILRLCVMYVEYRQAKTVTVQDNMEKQKQKQKKEISPTKAPHILIHLVESGYTSQRAA
;
A
#
# COMPACT_ATOMS: atom_id res chain seq x y z
N ARG A 1 4.49 10.30 25.02
CA ARG A 1 3.69 10.07 23.79
C ARG A 1 4.56 10.41 22.58
N LYS A 2 4.72 9.50 21.60
CA LYS A 2 5.54 9.75 20.41
C LYS A 2 4.71 10.56 19.41
N ILE A 3 5.11 11.80 19.14
CA ILE A 3 4.43 12.66 18.16
C ILE A 3 4.71 12.08 16.77
N LEU A 4 3.65 11.85 16.00
CA LEU A 4 3.77 11.46 14.60
C LEU A 4 4.28 12.68 13.81
N ARG A 5 5.54 12.59 13.39
CA ARG A 5 6.19 13.57 12.52
C ARG A 5 6.19 13.05 11.09
N ASP A 6 6.16 13.96 10.12
CA ASP A 6 6.29 13.57 8.73
C ASP A 6 7.69 13.00 8.47
N THR A 7 7.77 11.69 8.28
CA THR A 7 9.02 10.97 8.04
C THR A 7 9.41 10.94 6.56
N ILE A 8 8.62 11.56 5.68
CA ILE A 8 8.82 11.46 4.23
C ILE A 8 10.17 11.99 3.76
N GLN A 9 10.70 13.02 4.42
CA GLN A 9 12.03 13.57 4.14
C GLN A 9 13.17 12.65 4.58
N GLY A 10 12.89 11.64 5.41
CA GLY A 10 13.83 10.57 5.75
C GLY A 10 14.23 9.72 4.54
N ILE A 11 13.43 9.74 3.47
CA ILE A 11 13.83 9.20 2.16
C ILE A 11 14.75 10.22 1.49
N THR A 12 16.06 10.03 1.63
CA THR A 12 17.07 10.99 1.18
C THR A 12 17.32 10.91 -0.33
N LYS A 13 17.81 12.02 -0.93
CA LYS A 13 18.17 12.06 -2.37
C LYS A 13 19.15 10.95 -2.79
N PRO A 14 20.17 10.57 -1.99
CA PRO A 14 21.02 9.42 -2.29
C PRO A 14 20.27 8.08 -2.35
N ALA A 15 19.27 7.86 -1.49
CA ALA A 15 18.48 6.62 -1.51
C ALA A 15 17.66 6.50 -2.81
N ILE A 16 17.00 7.60 -3.22
CA ILE A 16 16.27 7.67 -4.49
C ILE A 16 17.21 7.45 -5.68
N ARG A 17 18.42 8.04 -5.65
CA ARG A 17 19.44 7.78 -6.67
C ARG A 17 19.80 6.30 -6.74
N ARG A 18 20.07 5.64 -5.62
CA ARG A 18 20.40 4.19 -5.63
C ARG A 18 19.29 3.34 -6.25
N LEU A 19 18.02 3.66 -5.95
CA LEU A 19 16.87 2.97 -6.55
C LEU A 19 16.79 3.22 -8.06
N ALA A 20 16.88 4.47 -8.49
CA ALA A 20 16.83 4.83 -9.91
C ALA A 20 17.98 4.21 -10.71
N ARG A 21 19.19 4.17 -10.13
CA ARG A 21 20.34 3.50 -10.76
C ARG A 21 20.14 2.00 -10.89
N ARG A 22 19.57 1.34 -9.88
CA ARG A 22 19.19 -0.09 -9.98
C ARG A 22 18.15 -0.32 -11.08
N GLY A 23 17.28 0.65 -11.33
CA GLY A 23 16.32 0.64 -12.44
C GLY A 23 16.89 1.08 -13.81
N GLY A 24 18.21 1.27 -13.95
CA GLY A 24 18.83 1.65 -15.23
C GLY A 24 18.68 3.13 -15.62
N VAL A 25 18.22 3.99 -14.71
CA VAL A 25 17.99 5.41 -15.00
C VAL A 25 19.34 6.15 -15.13
N LYS A 26 19.61 6.73 -16.32
CA LYS A 26 20.89 7.40 -16.65
C LYS A 26 20.97 8.86 -16.18
N ARG A 27 19.88 9.63 -16.26
CA ARG A 27 19.80 11.04 -15.81
C ARG A 27 18.52 11.22 -14.99
N ILE A 28 18.57 12.03 -13.93
CA ILE A 28 17.45 12.25 -13.00
C ILE A 28 17.23 13.75 -12.87
N SER A 29 16.02 14.21 -13.19
CA SER A 29 15.63 15.61 -13.01
C SER A 29 15.40 15.96 -11.52
N ALA A 30 15.51 17.23 -11.15
CA ALA A 30 15.32 17.70 -9.78
C ALA A 30 13.88 17.47 -9.26
N ASN A 31 12.88 17.55 -10.13
CA ASN A 31 11.46 17.37 -9.75
C ASN A 31 11.13 15.93 -9.36
N ILE A 32 11.96 14.96 -9.77
CA ILE A 32 11.74 13.54 -9.47
C ILE A 32 11.92 13.23 -7.98
N TYR A 33 12.74 13.99 -7.24
CA TYR A 33 12.95 13.71 -5.81
C TYR A 33 11.70 13.91 -4.94
N PRO A 34 10.97 15.04 -5.03
CA PRO A 34 9.70 15.16 -4.32
C PRO A 34 8.63 14.21 -4.87
N GLU A 35 8.54 14.04 -6.19
CA GLU A 35 7.51 13.19 -6.82
C GLU A 35 7.65 11.71 -6.45
N THR A 36 8.89 11.19 -6.43
CA THR A 36 9.16 9.81 -5.98
C THR A 36 8.73 9.58 -4.53
N ARG A 37 8.84 10.61 -3.68
CA ARG A 37 8.40 10.50 -2.28
C ARG A 37 6.89 10.41 -2.19
N THR A 38 6.17 11.25 -2.92
CA THR A 38 4.70 11.19 -3.01
C THR A 38 4.25 9.82 -3.49
N ALA A 39 4.81 9.33 -4.61
CA ALA A 39 4.47 8.02 -5.16
C ALA A 39 4.78 6.87 -4.18
N LEU A 40 5.90 6.94 -3.44
CA LEU A 40 6.23 5.93 -2.43
C LEU A 40 5.22 5.93 -1.28
N LYS A 41 4.80 7.11 -0.81
CA LYS A 41 3.81 7.26 0.25
C LYS A 41 2.46 6.67 -0.19
N GLU A 42 1.96 7.05 -1.35
CA GLU A 42 0.71 6.54 -1.91
C GLU A 42 0.73 5.02 -2.07
N ARG A 43 1.86 4.48 -2.56
CA ARG A 43 2.04 3.04 -2.71
C ARG A 43 1.98 2.31 -1.37
N LEU A 44 2.64 2.83 -0.34
CA LEU A 44 2.64 2.26 1.00
C LEU A 44 1.26 2.35 1.66
N GLU A 45 0.57 3.48 1.53
CA GLU A 45 -0.80 3.63 2.01
C GLU A 45 -1.73 2.58 1.40
N ALA A 46 -1.64 2.37 0.09
CA ALA A 46 -2.44 1.35 -0.60
C ALA A 46 -2.14 -0.08 -0.11
N ILE A 47 -0.88 -0.40 0.22
CA ILE A 47 -0.52 -1.71 0.81
C ILE A 47 -1.10 -1.82 2.21
N LEU A 48 -0.85 -0.82 3.06
CA LEU A 48 -1.23 -0.85 4.47
C LEU A 48 -2.75 -0.91 4.66
N ARG A 49 -3.54 -0.19 3.84
CA ARG A 49 -5.02 -0.31 3.85
C ARG A 49 -5.47 -1.76 3.68
N LEU A 50 -4.85 -2.47 2.75
CA LEU A 50 -5.18 -3.86 2.45
C LEU A 50 -4.73 -4.83 3.54
N CYS A 51 -3.61 -4.54 4.22
CA CYS A 51 -3.13 -5.34 5.33
C CYS A 51 -3.97 -5.13 6.59
N VAL A 52 -4.35 -3.89 6.89
CA VAL A 52 -5.25 -3.56 8.01
C VAL A 52 -6.60 -4.27 7.83
N MET A 53 -7.19 -4.21 6.63
CA MET A 53 -8.43 -4.92 6.32
C MET A 53 -8.36 -6.42 6.62
N TYR A 54 -7.23 -7.07 6.32
CA TYR A 54 -7.06 -8.50 6.58
C TYR A 54 -6.82 -8.82 8.07
N VAL A 55 -6.11 -7.93 8.77
CA VAL A 55 -5.89 -8.05 10.22
C VAL A 55 -7.19 -7.90 11.00
N GLU A 56 -8.04 -6.94 10.59
CA GLU A 56 -9.38 -6.75 11.15
C GLU A 56 -10.27 -7.97 10.92
N TYR A 57 -10.25 -8.54 9.71
CA TYR A 57 -10.96 -9.79 9.39
C TYR A 57 -10.54 -10.95 10.30
N ARG A 58 -9.25 -11.05 10.62
CA ARG A 58 -8.70 -12.07 11.52
C ARG A 58 -8.87 -11.75 13.00
N GLN A 59 -9.46 -10.60 13.35
CA GLN A 59 -9.59 -10.10 14.74
C GLN A 59 -8.24 -10.01 15.48
N ALA A 60 -7.16 -9.77 14.76
CA ALA A 60 -5.82 -9.61 15.31
C ALA A 60 -5.47 -8.14 15.50
N LYS A 61 -4.46 -7.85 16.34
CA LYS A 61 -3.92 -6.48 16.53
C LYS A 61 -2.56 -6.27 15.87
N THR A 62 -1.99 -7.32 15.27
CA THR A 62 -0.63 -7.34 14.74
C THR A 62 -0.66 -7.74 13.27
N VAL A 63 -0.11 -6.88 12.41
CA VAL A 63 0.11 -7.19 10.99
C VAL A 63 1.20 -8.25 10.86
N THR A 64 0.89 -9.34 10.17
CA THR A 64 1.81 -10.45 9.92
C THR A 64 2.35 -10.44 8.49
N VAL A 65 3.49 -11.12 8.26
CA VAL A 65 4.13 -11.20 6.93
C VAL A 65 3.19 -11.85 5.89
N GLN A 66 2.34 -12.77 6.32
CA GLN A 66 1.36 -13.44 5.46
C GLN A 66 0.38 -12.43 4.82
N ASP A 67 -0.09 -11.46 5.59
CA ASP A 67 -1.04 -10.43 5.15
C ASP A 67 -0.45 -9.55 4.03
N ASN A 68 0.87 -9.34 4.07
CA ASN A 68 1.62 -8.63 3.02
C ASN A 68 1.82 -9.50 1.75
N MET A 69 2.11 -10.80 1.92
CA MET A 69 2.39 -11.71 0.80
C MET A 69 1.15 -12.00 -0.05
N GLU A 70 -0.02 -12.11 0.55
CA GLU A 70 -1.28 -12.35 -0.17
C GLU A 70 -1.61 -11.21 -1.14
N LYS A 71 -1.29 -9.96 -0.75
CA LYS A 71 -1.47 -8.78 -1.61
C LYS A 71 -0.47 -8.69 -2.76
N GLN A 72 0.79 -9.09 -2.55
CA GLN A 72 1.80 -9.14 -3.61
C GLN A 72 1.45 -10.20 -4.68
N LYS A 73 0.93 -11.36 -4.26
CA LYS A 73 0.46 -12.41 -5.18
C LYS A 73 -0.76 -11.98 -6.00
N GLN A 74 -1.68 -11.20 -5.42
CA GLN A 74 -2.85 -10.66 -6.14
C GLN A 74 -2.48 -9.64 -7.23
N LYS A 75 -1.37 -8.89 -7.09
CA LYS A 75 -0.88 -7.99 -8.15
C LYS A 75 -0.27 -8.73 -9.34
N GLN A 76 0.44 -9.83 -9.13
CA GLN A 76 1.02 -10.63 -10.22
C GLN A 76 -0.03 -11.41 -11.01
N LYS A 77 -1.19 -11.71 -10.42
CA LYS A 77 -2.31 -12.41 -11.09
C LYS A 77 -3.23 -11.53 -11.93
N LYS A 78 -3.04 -10.21 -11.99
CA LYS A 78 -3.91 -9.30 -12.77
C LYS A 78 -3.74 -9.37 -14.30
N GLU A 79 -2.91 -10.29 -14.81
CA GLU A 79 -2.88 -10.69 -16.23
C GLU A 79 -3.76 -11.92 -16.54
N ILE A 80 -4.48 -12.49 -15.56
CA ILE A 80 -5.36 -13.64 -15.80
C ILE A 80 -6.76 -13.29 -15.29
N SER A 81 -7.63 -12.96 -16.25
CA SER A 81 -9.11 -12.93 -16.26
C SER A 81 -9.88 -12.44 -15.02
N PRO A 82 -10.93 -11.60 -15.20
CA PRO A 82 -11.69 -11.01 -14.08
C PRO A 82 -12.59 -12.01 -13.32
N THR A 83 -12.52 -13.32 -13.60
CA THR A 83 -13.50 -14.30 -13.11
C THR A 83 -13.20 -14.88 -11.73
N LYS A 84 -12.12 -14.46 -11.05
CA LYS A 84 -11.85 -14.83 -9.65
C LYS A 84 -11.48 -13.60 -8.83
N ALA A 85 -12.42 -12.68 -8.70
CA ALA A 85 -12.43 -11.80 -7.53
C ALA A 85 -12.36 -12.69 -6.27
N PRO A 86 -11.49 -12.39 -5.29
CA PRO A 86 -11.60 -13.08 -4.01
C PRO A 86 -13.01 -12.79 -3.49
N HIS A 87 -13.77 -13.86 -3.17
CA HIS A 87 -15.14 -13.85 -2.65
C HIS A 87 -15.43 -12.78 -1.55
N ILE A 88 -14.37 -12.24 -0.96
CA ILE A 88 -14.36 -11.20 0.07
C ILE A 88 -14.96 -9.86 -0.41
N LEU A 89 -14.88 -9.53 -1.71
CA LEU A 89 -15.41 -8.24 -2.21
C LEU A 89 -16.95 -8.24 -2.37
N ILE A 90 -17.58 -9.41 -2.56
CA ILE A 90 -19.03 -9.49 -2.80
C ILE A 90 -19.79 -9.38 -1.47
N HIS A 91 -19.27 -10.00 -0.40
CA HIS A 91 -19.93 -9.90 0.91
C HIS A 91 -19.91 -8.51 1.54
N LEU A 92 -18.89 -7.66 1.27
CA LEU A 92 -18.80 -6.36 1.94
C LEU A 92 -19.68 -5.26 1.31
N VAL A 93 -20.06 -5.40 0.04
CA VAL A 93 -20.95 -4.43 -0.62
C VAL A 93 -22.42 -4.75 -0.31
N GLU A 94 -22.76 -6.04 -0.12
CA GLU A 94 -24.13 -6.45 0.25
C GLU A 94 -24.41 -6.39 1.76
N SER A 95 -23.38 -6.30 2.62
CA SER A 95 -23.53 -6.37 4.09
C SER A 95 -23.38 -5.02 4.83
N GLY A 96 -23.82 -3.91 4.25
CA GLY A 96 -24.30 -2.78 5.06
C GLY A 96 -23.29 -1.91 5.82
N TYR A 97 -22.06 -1.71 5.36
CA TYR A 97 -21.16 -0.68 5.91
C TYR A 97 -21.48 0.76 5.41
N THR A 98 -22.77 1.11 5.31
CA THR A 98 -23.29 2.49 5.17
C THR A 98 -24.24 2.83 6.33
N SER A 99 -23.99 2.31 7.54
CA SER A 99 -24.73 2.76 8.72
C SER A 99 -23.84 2.72 9.95
N GLN A 100 -23.09 3.80 10.16
CA GLN A 100 -22.70 4.37 11.47
C GLN A 100 -21.77 5.58 11.26
N ARG A 101 -22.35 6.60 10.62
CA ARG A 101 -21.99 8.00 10.82
C ARG A 101 -23.28 8.70 11.29
N ALA A 102 -23.62 8.51 12.55
CA ALA A 102 -24.64 9.27 13.28
C ALA A 102 -24.54 8.94 14.78
N ALA A 103 -23.67 9.69 15.47
CA ALA A 103 -23.76 10.09 16.88
C ALA A 103 -22.59 11.04 17.16
#